data_AF-A0A820QK85-F1
#
_entry.id   AF-A0A820QK85-F1
#
_cell.length_a   1.000
_cell.length_b   1.000
_cell.length_c   1.000
_cell.angle_alpha   90.00
_cell.angle_beta   90.00
_cell.angle_gamma   90.00
#
_symmetry.space_group_name_H-M   'P 1'
#
loop_
_entity.id
_entity.type
_entity.pdbx_description
1 polymer ?
#
loop_
_entity_poly.entity_id
_entity_poly.type
_entity_poly.pdbx_seq_one_letter_code
_entity_poly.pdbx_strand_id
1 'polypeptide(L)'
;MKATFSMNDEQLPMENVSMSRFHFKPYESMKPKRQYSDPMPDIYVPPLETFSGATTIRNTYQGQPGPRARAYIPEIRMLNRTGEHKHRTNYR
;
A
#
# COMPACT_ATOMS: atom_id res chain seq x y z
N MET A 1 62.89 6.52 9.25
CA MET A 1 62.19 6.66 10.54
C MET A 1 61.30 7.89 10.44
N LYS A 2 59.97 7.76 10.59
CA LYS A 2 59.04 8.89 10.46
C LYS A 2 58.91 9.57 11.83
N ALA A 3 59.29 10.84 11.92
CA ALA A 3 59.21 11.62 13.15
C ALA A 3 57.74 11.95 13.46
N THR A 4 57.24 11.43 14.58
CA THR A 4 55.97 11.85 15.17
C THR A 4 56.19 13.15 15.91
N PHE A 5 55.81 14.28 15.30
CA PHE A 5 55.77 15.58 16.00
C PHE A 5 54.64 15.54 17.04
N SER A 6 55.02 15.39 18.30
CA SER A 6 54.16 15.55 19.47
C SER A 6 53.96 17.05 19.68
N MET A 7 52.76 17.54 19.41
CA MET A 7 52.32 18.90 19.76
C MET A 7 51.97 18.91 21.25
N ASN A 8 52.99 18.93 22.11
CA ASN A 8 52.81 19.35 23.50
C ASN A 8 52.67 20.87 23.52
N ASP A 9 51.88 21.37 24.47
CA ASP A 9 51.43 22.75 24.66
C ASP A 9 52.56 23.79 24.85
N GLU A 10 53.39 24.01 23.82
CA GLU A 10 54.23 25.19 23.73
C GLU A 10 53.43 26.28 23.01
N GLN A 11 52.82 27.16 23.79
CA GLN A 11 52.18 28.36 23.27
C GLN A 11 53.24 29.28 22.67
N LEU A 12 53.50 29.10 21.38
CA LEU A 12 54.42 29.94 20.60
C LEU A 12 53.99 31.41 20.73
N PRO A 13 54.95 32.34 20.88
CA PRO A 13 54.62 33.77 20.97
C PRO A 13 53.83 34.19 19.73
N MET A 14 52.82 35.04 19.94
CA MET A 14 51.86 35.49 18.91
C MET A 14 52.54 36.04 17.65
N GLU A 15 53.75 36.56 17.78
CA GLU A 15 54.58 37.07 16.70
C GLU A 15 54.90 36.04 15.61
N ASN A 16 54.87 34.75 15.95
CA ASN A 16 55.21 33.65 15.05
C ASN A 16 53.99 32.95 14.43
N VAL A 17 52.77 33.39 14.74
CA VAL A 17 51.53 32.72 14.33
C VAL A 17 50.52 33.74 13.79
N SER A 18 49.89 33.46 12.65
CA SER A 18 48.83 34.32 12.13
C SER A 18 47.65 34.42 13.11
N MET A 19 47.02 35.59 13.18
CA MET A 19 45.85 35.82 14.04
C MET A 19 44.74 34.79 13.82
N SER A 20 44.56 34.33 12.58
CA SER A 20 43.61 33.28 12.22
C SER A 20 43.91 31.95 12.90
N ARG A 21 45.17 31.57 13.01
CA ARG A 21 45.60 30.29 13.60
C ARG A 21 45.64 30.36 15.12
N PHE A 22 45.93 31.52 15.70
CA PHE A 22 45.85 31.74 17.16
C PHE A 22 44.42 31.61 17.70
N HIS A 23 43.43 32.12 16.96
CA HIS A 23 42.02 32.05 17.35
C HIS A 23 41.30 30.79 16.86
N PHE A 24 41.97 29.96 16.05
CA PHE A 24 41.36 28.75 15.53
C PHE A 24 41.20 27.72 16.65
N LYS A 25 39.94 27.46 17.00
CA LYS A 25 39.57 26.29 17.80
C LYS A 25 39.00 25.25 16.85
N PRO A 26 39.62 24.07 16.72
CA PRO A 26 39.03 23.01 15.91
C PRO A 26 37.64 22.70 16.47
N TYR A 27 36.64 22.65 15.59
CA TYR A 27 35.30 22.24 15.98
C TYR A 27 35.36 20.77 16.39
N GLU A 28 35.31 20.51 17.70
CA GLU A 28 34.93 19.19 18.17
C GLU A 28 33.47 18.99 17.76
N SER A 29 33.23 18.08 16.82
CA SER A 29 31.89 17.62 16.54
C SER A 29 31.36 16.99 17.83
N MET A 30 30.50 17.70 18.57
CA MET A 30 29.92 17.26 19.84
C MET A 30 29.19 15.90 19.74
N LYS A 31 28.96 15.40 18.52
CA LYS A 31 28.32 14.13 18.28
C LYS A 31 29.31 13.18 17.61
N PRO A 32 29.53 11.97 18.15
CA PRO A 32 30.32 10.95 17.47
C PRO A 32 29.69 10.66 16.10
N LYS A 33 30.54 10.44 15.09
CA LYS A 33 30.08 9.92 13.80
C LYS A 33 29.47 8.55 14.04
N ARG A 34 28.20 8.38 13.66
CA ARG A 34 27.50 7.10 13.80
C ARG A 34 28.24 6.01 13.03
N GLN A 35 28.51 4.90 13.70
CA GLN A 35 29.04 3.69 13.06
C GLN A 35 27.87 2.85 12.53
N TYR A 36 28.08 2.09 11.47
CA TYR A 36 27.05 1.21 10.90
C TYR A 36 26.59 0.11 11.87
N SER A 37 27.37 -0.16 12.91
CA SER A 37 27.05 -1.08 14.00
C SER A 37 26.23 -0.44 15.13
N ASP A 38 26.06 0.89 15.12
CA ASP A 38 25.26 1.55 16.14
C ASP A 38 23.81 1.09 16.01
N PRO A 39 23.15 0.74 17.12
CA PRO A 39 21.73 0.38 17.09
C PRO A 39 20.97 1.54 16.43
N MET A 40 20.22 1.19 15.38
CA MET A 40 19.42 2.15 14.64
C MET A 40 18.54 2.90 15.67
N PRO A 41 18.51 4.26 15.65
CA PRO A 41 17.62 4.97 16.57
C PRO A 41 16.20 4.45 16.37
N ASP A 42 15.41 4.37 17.44
CA ASP A 42 14.02 3.93 17.36
C ASP A 42 13.27 4.79 16.32
N ILE A 43 13.12 4.24 15.11
CA ILE A 43 12.34 4.86 14.06
C ILE A 43 10.90 4.54 14.39
N TYR A 44 10.09 5.56 14.60
CA TYR A 44 8.65 5.38 14.75
C TYR A 44 8.07 4.74 13.48
N VAL A 45 7.57 3.52 13.61
CA VAL A 45 6.81 2.84 12.56
C VAL A 45 5.33 3.00 12.90
N PRO A 46 4.54 3.77 12.12
CA PRO A 46 3.12 3.89 12.37
C PRO A 46 2.42 2.53 12.20
N PRO A 47 1.36 2.25 12.98
CA PRO A 47 0.58 1.04 12.82
C PRO A 47 -0.07 0.98 11.44
N LEU A 48 -0.06 -0.21 10.82
CA LEU A 48 -0.75 -0.46 9.56
C LEU A 48 -2.23 -0.70 9.85
N GLU A 49 -3.08 0.26 9.54
CA GLU A 49 -4.53 0.09 9.64
C GLU A 49 -5.08 -0.54 8.35
N THR A 50 -5.87 -1.60 8.49
CA THR A 50 -6.51 -2.26 7.35
C THR A 50 -7.74 -1.47 6.90
N PHE A 51 -7.87 -1.23 5.60
CA PHE A 51 -9.05 -0.56 5.05
C PHE A 51 -10.32 -1.42 5.21
N SER A 52 -11.36 -0.89 5.87
CA SER A 52 -12.62 -1.57 6.17
C SER A 52 -13.84 -0.96 5.44
N GLY A 53 -13.65 -0.46 4.22
CA GLY A 53 -14.75 0.08 3.42
C GLY A 53 -15.64 -1.00 2.78
N ALA A 54 -16.96 -0.83 2.88
CA ALA A 54 -17.94 -1.56 2.09
C ALA A 54 -18.77 -0.56 1.25
N THR A 55 -19.02 -0.89 -0.02
CA THR A 55 -19.90 -0.09 -0.88
C THR A 55 -21.34 -0.52 -0.71
N THR A 56 -22.29 0.40 -0.95
CA THR A 56 -23.72 0.08 -0.90
C THR A 56 -24.08 -1.09 -1.80
N ILE A 57 -23.51 -1.14 -3.01
CA ILE A 57 -23.73 -2.22 -3.99
C ILE A 57 -23.25 -3.57 -3.45
N ARG A 58 -22.08 -3.62 -2.79
CA ARG A 58 -21.57 -4.85 -2.15
C ARG A 58 -22.55 -5.38 -1.11
N ASN A 59 -23.28 -4.50 -0.42
CA ASN A 59 -24.22 -4.88 0.63
C ASN A 59 -25.62 -5.21 0.08
N THR A 60 -26.04 -4.59 -1.03
CA THR A 60 -27.42 -4.70 -1.55
C THR A 60 -27.58 -5.69 -2.71
N TYR A 61 -26.52 -5.97 -3.48
CA TYR A 61 -26.63 -6.86 -4.62
C TYR A 61 -26.53 -8.33 -4.20
N GLN A 62 -27.65 -9.06 -4.29
CA GLN A 62 -27.73 -10.48 -3.95
C GLN A 62 -27.81 -11.42 -5.16
N GLY A 63 -27.74 -10.90 -6.39
CA GLY A 63 -27.75 -11.69 -7.63
C GLY A 63 -28.91 -12.70 -7.71
N GLN A 64 -30.09 -12.26 -8.14
CA GLN A 64 -31.25 -13.16 -8.23
C GLN A 64 -31.20 -14.01 -9.50
N PRO A 65 -31.35 -15.35 -9.42
CA PRO A 65 -31.48 -16.19 -10.60
C PRO A 65 -32.80 -15.87 -11.32
N GLY A 66 -32.72 -15.56 -12.61
CA GLY A 66 -33.89 -15.33 -13.45
C GLY A 66 -34.71 -16.61 -13.66
N PRO A 67 -36.02 -16.49 -13.97
CA PRO A 67 -36.85 -17.64 -14.30
C PRO A 67 -36.32 -18.36 -15.55
N ARG A 68 -36.35 -19.69 -15.55
CA ARG A 68 -36.00 -20.49 -16.72
C ARG A 68 -37.02 -20.21 -17.84
N ALA A 69 -36.52 -19.79 -19.00
CA ALA A 69 -37.36 -19.67 -20.18
C ALA A 69 -37.96 -21.04 -20.55
N ARG A 70 -39.26 -21.08 -20.84
CA ARG A 70 -39.92 -22.27 -21.38
C ARG A 70 -39.80 -22.26 -22.90
N ALA A 71 -39.58 -23.42 -23.50
CA ALA A 71 -39.60 -23.56 -24.95
C ALA A 71 -41.02 -23.26 -25.48
N TYR A 72 -41.12 -22.48 -26.55
CA TYR A 72 -42.37 -22.28 -27.25
C TYR A 72 -42.72 -23.54 -28.06
N ILE A 73 -43.87 -24.16 -27.78
CA ILE A 73 -44.40 -25.29 -28.54
C ILE A 73 -45.55 -24.77 -29.39
N PRO A 74 -45.42 -24.72 -30.73
CA PRO A 74 -46.52 -24.30 -31.60
C PRO A 74 -47.65 -25.33 -31.56
N GLU A 75 -48.90 -24.85 -31.56
CA GLU A 75 -50.07 -25.72 -31.68
C GLU A 75 -50.10 -26.34 -33.08
N ILE A 76 -49.86 -27.65 -33.17
CA ILE A 76 -50.13 -28.40 -34.40
C ILE A 76 -51.65 -28.47 -34.53
N ARG A 77 -52.23 -27.57 -35.34
CA ARG A 77 -53.62 -27.69 -35.77
C ARG A 77 -53.72 -28.95 -36.62
N MET A 78 -54.11 -30.06 -36.00
CA MET A 78 -54.55 -31.25 -36.72
C MET A 78 -55.86 -30.89 -37.43
N LEU A 79 -55.75 -30.48 -38.69
CA LEU A 79 -56.89 -30.37 -39.59
C LEU A 79 -57.42 -31.80 -39.82
N ASN A 80 -58.34 -32.23 -38.97
CA ASN A 80 -59.11 -33.44 -39.19
C ASN A 80 -59.83 -33.26 -40.53
N ARG A 81 -59.53 -34.12 -41.51
CA ARG A 81 -60.24 -34.20 -42.80
C ARG A 81 -61.74 -34.50 -42.67
N THR A 82 -62.22 -34.73 -41.45
CA THR A 82 -63.62 -34.89 -41.07
C THR A 82 -63.93 -33.83 -40.01
N GLY A 83 -64.66 -32.78 -40.38
CA GLY A 83 -64.86 -31.56 -39.59
C GLY A 83 -65.67 -31.67 -38.29
N GLU A 84 -65.30 -32.57 -37.37
CA GLU A 84 -65.78 -32.51 -35.99
C GLU A 84 -64.74 -31.89 -35.06
N HIS A 85 -65.02 -30.66 -34.63
CA HIS A 85 -64.34 -30.01 -33.51
C HIS A 85 -64.92 -30.52 -32.18
N LYS A 86 -64.30 -31.54 -31.58
CA LYS A 86 -64.57 -31.90 -30.18
C LYS A 86 -63.63 -31.12 -29.27
N HIS A 87 -64.02 -29.89 -28.92
CA HIS A 87 -63.39 -29.16 -27.83
C HIS A 87 -63.94 -29.69 -26.49
N ARG A 88 -63.17 -30.54 -25.81
CA ARG A 88 -63.31 -30.75 -24.38
C ARG A 88 -62.01 -30.30 -23.72
N THR A 89 -62.02 -29.11 -23.17
CA THR A 89 -60.99 -28.64 -22.22
C THR A 89 -61.69 -28.29 -20.92
N ASN A 90 -61.71 -29.24 -19.99
CA ASN A 90 -61.93 -28.96 -18.59
C ASN A 90 -60.58 -28.57 -18.00
N TYR A 91 -60.43 -27.32 -17.58
CA TYR A 91 -59.32 -26.87 -16.74
C TYR A 91 -59.76 -27.01 -15.27
N ARG A 92 -58.95 -27.69 -14.45
CA ARG A 92 -59.02 -27.69 -12.99
C ARG A 92 -57.69 -27.20 -12.46
#